data_AF-A0A7D5RJ28-F1
#
_entry.id   AF-A0A7D5RJ28-F1
#
_cell.length_a   1.000
_cell.length_b   1.000
_cell.length_c   1.000
_cell.angle_alpha   90.00
_cell.angle_beta   90.00
_cell.angle_gamma   90.00
#
_symmetry.space_group_name_H-M   'P 1'
#
loop_
_entity.id
_entity.type
_entity.pdbx_description
1 polymer ?
#
loop_
_entity_poly.entity_id
_entity_poly.type
_entity_poly.pdbx_seq_one_letter_code
_entity_poly.pdbx_strand_id
1 'polypeptide(L)' 'MWYVAPAENMELVRIVAVTESGCIAETSDGFAVNIGECRGEPNQYVMAPVDKKVRERAALMNPTT' A
#
# COMPACT_ATOMS: atom_id res chain seq x y z
N MET A 1 3.94 18.93 14.99
CA MET A 1 3.14 17.72 14.74
C MET A 1 2.95 17.54 13.24
N TRP A 2 3.74 16.68 12.58
CA TRP A 2 3.70 16.48 11.12
C TRP A 2 2.82 15.27 10.77
N TYR A 3 1.49 15.46 10.84
CA TYR A 3 0.50 14.42 10.50
C TYR A 3 0.55 13.99 9.01
N VAL A 4 1.23 14.76 8.16
CA VAL A 4 1.34 14.54 6.71
C VAL A 4 2.61 13.83 6.28
N ALA A 5 3.61 13.68 7.15
CA ALA A 5 4.84 12.98 6.78
C ALA A 5 4.56 11.47 6.66
N PRO A 6 4.84 10.82 5.52
CA PRO A 6 4.61 9.39 5.34
C PRO A 6 5.38 8.60 6.40
N ALA A 7 4.75 7.55 6.93
CA ALA A 7 5.41 6.58 7.80
C ALA A 7 5.49 5.27 7.03
N GLU A 8 6.52 5.19 6.18
CA GLU A 8 6.80 4.00 5.39
C GLU A 8 7.30 2.90 6.32
N ASN A 9 6.61 1.77 6.31
CA ASN A 9 7.06 0.57 6.99
C ASN A 9 7.12 -0.57 5.98
N MET A 10 8.12 -1.44 6.13
CA MET A 10 8.25 -2.61 5.25
C MET A 10 7.20 -3.63 5.65
N GLU A 11 6.22 -3.84 4.78
CA GLU A 11 5.17 -4.86 4.97
C GLU A 11 5.22 -5.88 3.84
N LEU A 12 4.85 -7.12 4.18
CA LEU A 12 4.63 -8.17 3.21
C LEU A 12 3.28 -7.92 2.53
N VAL A 13 3.32 -7.64 1.25
CA VAL A 13 2.14 -7.33 0.43
C VAL A 13 2.03 -8.30 -0.73
N ARG A 14 0.81 -8.63 -1.14
CA ARG A 14 0.53 -9.51 -2.27
C ARG A 14 0.31 -8.70 -3.53
N ILE A 15 1.11 -8.92 -4.57
CA ILE A 15 0.89 -8.25 -5.86
C ILE A 15 -0.45 -8.72 -6.44
N VAL A 16 -1.36 -7.79 -6.72
CA VAL A 16 -2.67 -8.08 -7.33
C VAL A 16 -2.68 -7.72 -8.81
N ALA A 17 -1.92 -6.71 -9.22
CA ALA A 17 -1.80 -6.31 -10.61
C ALA A 17 -0.44 -5.67 -10.88
N VAL A 18 0.06 -5.87 -12.10
CA VAL A 18 1.26 -5.20 -12.64
C VAL A 18 0.79 -4.31 -13.78
N THR A 19 0.99 -3.01 -13.64
CA THR A 19 0.66 -1.99 -14.65
C THR A 19 1.94 -1.41 -15.25
N GLU A 20 1.83 -0.72 -16.39
CA GLU A 20 2.99 -0.04 -17.00
C GLU A 20 3.60 1.04 -16.09
N SER A 21 2.81 1.57 -15.15
CA SER A 21 3.23 2.58 -14.18
C SER A 21 3.73 2.03 -12.85
N GLY A 22 3.72 0.71 -12.65
CA GLY A 22 4.15 0.06 -11.41
C GLY A 22 3.28 -1.13 -11.00
N CYS A 23 3.48 -1.62 -9.79
CA CYS A 23 2.73 -2.74 -9.25
C CYS A 23 1.75 -2.28 -8.18
N ILE A 24 0.54 -2.82 -8.27
CA ILE A 24 -0.48 -2.68 -7.25
C ILE A 24 -0.39 -3.94 -6.40
N ALA A 25 -0.15 -3.74 -5.10
CA ALA A 25 -0.13 -4.80 -4.12
C ALA A 25 -1.21 -4.59 -3.07
N GLU A 26 -1.66 -5.66 -2.45
CA GLU A 26 -2.68 -5.69 -1.42
C GLU A 26 -2.00 -6.08 -0.10
N THR A 27 -2.22 -5.28 0.94
CA THR A 27 -1.77 -5.62 2.29
C THR A 27 -2.63 -6.75 2.87
N SER A 28 -2.14 -7.42 3.92
CA SER A 28 -2.91 -8.46 4.63
C SER A 28 -4.28 -7.98 5.14
N ASP A 29 -4.42 -6.67 5.31
CA ASP A 29 -5.60 -6.02 5.85
C ASP A 29 -6.62 -5.67 4.74
N GLY A 30 -6.36 -6.06 3.48
CA GLY A 30 -7.24 -5.85 2.34
C GLY A 30 -7.13 -4.45 1.70
N PHE A 31 -6.07 -3.70 1.97
CA PHE A 31 -5.85 -2.39 1.36
C PHE A 31 -4.96 -2.51 0.12
N ALA A 32 -5.44 -2.00 -1.00
CA ALA A 32 -4.63 -1.86 -2.21
C ALA A 32 -3.69 -0.64 -2.10
N VAL A 33 -2.40 -0.87 -2.32
CA VAL A 33 -1.32 0.10 -2.26
C VAL A 33 -0.48 0.00 -3.53
N ASN A 34 -0.05 1.16 -4.04
CA ASN A 34 0.89 1.19 -5.16
C ASN A 34 2.32 1.12 -4.60
N ILE A 35 3.06 0.09 -4.98
CA ILE A 35 4.43 -0.16 -4.50
C ILE A 35 5.50 0.31 -5.50
N GLY A 36 5.11 1.01 -6.56
CA GLY A 36 6.00 1.49 -7.62
C GLY A 36 6.44 0.38 -8.57
N GLU A 37 7.54 0.61 -9.30
CA GLU A 37 8.06 -0.40 -10.23
C GLU A 37 8.43 -1.69 -9.50
N CYS A 38 7.83 -2.81 -9.91
CA CYS A 38 8.18 -4.12 -9.42
C CYS A 38 8.31 -5.11 -10.58
N ARG A 39 9.19 -6.10 -10.41
CA ARG A 39 9.38 -7.21 -11.36
C ARG A 39 8.66 -8.49 -10.92
N GLY A 40 7.64 -8.36 -10.07
CA GLY A 40 6.93 -9.49 -9.49
C GLY A 40 5.73 -9.91 -10.35
N GLU A 41 5.24 -11.13 -10.10
CA GLU A 41 4.05 -11.65 -10.76
C GLU A 41 2.80 -11.46 -9.88
N PRO A 42 1.59 -11.40 -10.47
CA PRO A 42 0.35 -11.42 -9.69
C PRO A 42 0.30 -12.64 -8.76
N ASN A 43 -0.21 -12.46 -7.54
CA ASN A 43 -0.20 -13.40 -6.41
C ASN A 43 1.15 -13.64 -5.72
N GLN A 44 2.23 -13.00 -6.16
CA GLN A 44 3.49 -13.06 -5.43
C GLN A 44 3.47 -12.16 -4.20
N TYR A 45 4.05 -12.63 -3.09
CA TYR A 45 4.26 -11.82 -1.90
C TYR A 45 5.63 -11.16 -1.95
N VAL A 46 5.66 -9.84 -1.75
CA VAL A 46 6.89 -9.04 -1.75
C VAL A 46 6.92 -8.15 -0.52
N MET A 47 8.12 -7.86 -0.01
CA MET A 47 8.28 -6.82 0.99
C MET A 47 8.40 -5.47 0.29
N ALA A 48 7.50 -4.54 0.61
CA ALA A 48 7.49 -3.21 0.04
C ALA A 48 7.29 -2.14 1.14
N PRO A 49 7.84 -0.92 0.95
CA PRO A 49 7.54 0.20 1.83
C PRO A 49 6.09 0.64 1.62
N VAL A 50 5.27 0.50 2.67
CA VAL A 50 3.87 0.93 2.67
C VAL A 50 3.72 2.09 3.64
N ASP A 51 3.13 3.19 3.19
CA ASP A 51 2.80 4.31 4.07
C ASP A 51 1.61 3.96 4.96
N LYS A 52 1.88 3.66 6.23
CA LYS A 52 0.84 3.36 7.22
C LYS A 52 -0.10 4.54 7.45
N LYS A 53 0.36 5.78 7.25
CA LYS A 53 -0.51 6.95 7.44
C LYS A 53 -1.51 7.14 6.31
N VAL A 54 -1.33 6.53 5.14
CA VAL A 54 -2.38 6.50 4.12
C VAL A 54 -3.63 5.82 4.67
N ARG A 55 -3.47 4.79 5.52
CA ARG A 55 -4.59 4.13 6.20
C ARG A 55 -5.26 5.07 7.21
N GLU A 56 -4.49 5.74 8.05
CA GLU A 56 -5.00 6.70 9.02
C GLU A 56 -5.78 7.83 8.33
N ARG A 57 -5.27 8.32 7.19
CA ARG A 57 -5.94 9.33 6.37
C ARG A 57 -7.21 8.77 5.73
N ALA A 58 -7.18 7.57 5.17
CA ALA A 58 -8.36 6.94 4.57
C ALA A 58 -9.48 6.74 5.60
N ALA A 59 -9.14 6.31 6.82
CA ALA A 59 -10.10 6.18 7.92
C ALA A 59 -10.67 7.53 8.36
N LEU A 60 -9.85 8.59 8.41
CA LEU A 60 -10.32 9.95 8.73
C LEU A 60 -11.14 10.60 7.61
N MET A 61 -10.94 10.17 6.35
CA MET A 61 -11.65 10.69 5.17
C MET A 61 -12.97 9.95 4.89
N ASN A 62 -13.22 8.81 5.52
CA ASN A 62 -14.51 8.11 5.51
C ASN A 62 -15.14 8.15 6.91
N PRO A 63 -15.73 9.28 7.34
CA PRO A 63 -16.50 9.36 8.57
C PRO A 63 -17.86 8.69 8.35
N THR A 64 -17.93 7.36 8.36
CA THR A 64 -19.21 6.69 8.57
C THR A 64 -19.61 6.85 10.03
N THR A 65 -20.59 7.74 10.24
CA THR A 65 -21.40 7.82 11.46
C THR A 65 -22.46 6.74 11.43
#